data_AF-A0A5C5RF85-F1
#
_entry.id   AF-A0A5C5RF85-F1
#
_cell.length_a   1.000
_cell.length_b   1.000
_cell.length_c   1.000
_cell.angle_alpha   90.00
_cell.angle_beta   90.00
_cell.angle_gamma   90.00
#
_symmetry.space_group_name_H-M   'P 1'
#
loop_
_entity.id
_entity.type
_entity.pdbx_description
1 polymer ?
#
loop_
_entity_poly.entity_id
_entity_poly.type
_entity_poly.pdbx_seq_one_letter_code
_entity_poly.pdbx_strand_id
1 'polypeptide(L)'
;KKGSEEAPVLVLGVSEWRAEECDHENIVNCLEDGQVLYFPSLPFVLTEEEQALLDPRLVSPKRKNIMYQADQGSIKGIAENASAQEKSAIEGLLKRYSEASYQLLTDLIPQYRGKLHSPMNTLRLNAIDEWSDSHSFRKDDRRLHVDAFPSRPLHGRRIIRIFNNINPNG
;
A
#
# COMPACT_ATOMS: atom_id res chain seq x y z
N LYS A 1 2.33 33.20 -17.15
CA LYS A 1 1.20 32.25 -17.26
C LYS A 1 1.68 30.92 -16.70
N LYS A 2 1.40 30.62 -15.42
CA LYS A 2 1.52 29.23 -14.94
C LYS A 2 0.39 28.48 -15.64
N GLY A 3 0.71 27.59 -16.57
CA GLY A 3 -0.26 26.59 -17.01
C GLY A 3 -0.78 25.90 -15.76
N SER A 4 -2.04 25.48 -15.77
CA SER A 4 -2.50 24.47 -14.83
C SER A 4 -1.57 23.27 -15.00
N GLU A 5 -0.55 23.16 -14.15
CA GLU A 5 0.29 21.97 -14.11
C GLU A 5 -0.66 20.83 -13.80
N GLU A 6 -0.89 19.96 -14.79
CA GLU A 6 -1.55 18.68 -14.57
C GLU A 6 -0.90 18.02 -13.35
N ALA A 7 -1.70 17.38 -12.51
CA ALA A 7 -1.17 16.67 -11.36
C ALA A 7 -0.05 15.74 -11.83
N PRO A 8 1.08 15.63 -11.09
CA PRO A 8 2.25 14.86 -11.52
C PRO A 8 1.93 13.36 -11.44
N VAL A 9 1.13 12.86 -12.38
CA VAL A 9 0.59 11.52 -12.43
C VAL A 9 0.92 10.93 -13.79
N LEU A 10 1.67 9.82 -13.79
CA LEU A 10 1.90 9.02 -14.97
C LEU A 10 0.89 7.88 -14.99
N VAL A 11 -0.02 7.91 -15.96
CA VAL A 11 -1.01 6.83 -16.17
C VAL A 11 -0.35 5.71 -16.96
N LEU A 12 -0.43 4.48 -16.48
CA LEU A 12 0.18 3.30 -17.11
C LEU A 12 -0.92 2.31 -17.51
N GLY A 13 -0.84 1.77 -18.74
CA GLY A 13 -1.79 0.80 -19.30
C GLY A 13 -1.68 -0.62 -18.75
N VAL A 14 -0.96 -0.82 -17.63
CA VAL A 14 -0.73 -2.13 -17.01
C VAL A 14 -2.01 -2.65 -16.37
N SER A 15 -2.40 -3.88 -16.75
CA SER A 15 -3.60 -4.55 -16.23
C SER A 15 -3.31 -5.82 -15.43
N GLU A 16 -2.06 -6.28 -15.40
CA GLU A 16 -1.65 -7.49 -14.69
C GLU A 16 -0.50 -7.19 -13.72
N TRP A 17 -0.43 -7.97 -12.63
CA TRP A 17 0.61 -7.80 -11.60
C TRP A 17 2.00 -8.26 -12.05
N ARG A 18 2.07 -8.96 -13.18
CA ARG A 18 3.31 -9.24 -13.93
C ARG A 18 3.36 -8.27 -15.08
N ALA A 19 4.31 -7.36 -15.05
CA ALA A 19 4.35 -6.21 -15.94
C ALA A 19 5.73 -6.07 -16.60
N GLU A 20 6.25 -7.18 -17.12
CA GLU A 20 7.56 -7.22 -17.79
C GLU A 20 7.59 -6.32 -19.03
N GLU A 21 6.44 -6.15 -19.67
CA GLU A 21 6.20 -5.21 -20.76
C GLU A 21 5.27 -4.10 -20.27
N CYS A 22 5.67 -2.84 -20.49
CA CYS A 22 4.89 -1.66 -20.15
C CYS A 22 4.89 -0.70 -21.36
N ASP A 23 3.82 0.07 -21.51
CA ASP A 23 3.60 1.01 -22.61
C ASP A 23 4.42 2.31 -22.48
N HIS A 24 5.19 2.45 -21.40
CA HIS A 24 6.00 3.62 -21.12
C HIS A 24 7.48 3.30 -20.91
N GLU A 25 8.32 4.12 -21.52
CA GLU A 25 9.76 4.16 -21.23
C GLU A 25 10.05 5.12 -20.05
N ASN A 26 11.21 4.95 -19.41
CA ASN A 26 11.72 5.85 -18.35
C ASN A 26 10.83 5.99 -17.10
N ILE A 27 10.01 4.97 -16.77
CA ILE A 27 9.15 4.93 -15.57
C ILE A 27 9.93 5.26 -14.29
N VAL A 28 11.18 4.80 -14.20
CA VAL A 28 12.07 5.10 -13.06
C VAL A 28 12.32 6.59 -12.89
N ASN A 29 12.55 7.35 -13.96
CA ASN A 29 12.80 8.78 -13.89
C ASN A 29 11.53 9.52 -13.45
N CYS A 30 10.38 9.16 -14.03
CA CYS A 30 9.08 9.69 -13.63
C CYS A 30 8.82 9.53 -12.12
N LEU A 31 9.06 8.32 -11.59
CA LEU A 31 8.88 8.06 -10.17
C LEU A 31 9.92 8.82 -9.31
N GLU A 32 11.18 8.87 -9.73
CA GLU A 32 12.24 9.55 -8.98
C GLU A 32 12.12 11.08 -8.98
N ASP A 33 11.50 11.64 -10.02
CA ASP A 33 11.13 13.06 -10.15
C ASP A 33 9.86 13.42 -9.36
N GLY A 34 9.22 12.45 -8.71
CA GLY A 34 8.11 12.65 -7.79
C GLY A 34 6.72 12.50 -8.43
N GLN A 35 6.61 11.89 -9.61
CA GLN A 35 5.31 11.54 -10.17
C GLN A 35 4.68 10.33 -9.47
N VAL A 36 3.36 10.31 -9.40
CA VAL A 36 2.57 9.15 -8.97
C VAL A 36 2.33 8.24 -10.18
N LEU A 37 2.74 6.99 -10.09
CA LEU A 37 2.38 5.98 -11.08
C LEU A 37 0.94 5.52 -10.80
N TYR A 38 0.04 5.74 -11.75
CA TYR A 38 -1.39 5.42 -11.63
C TYR A 38 -1.78 4.30 -12.60
N PHE A 39 -2.42 3.27 -12.05
CA PHE A 39 -2.79 2.05 -12.76
C PHE A 39 -4.32 1.87 -12.74
N PRO A 40 -5.06 2.48 -13.68
CA PRO A 40 -6.53 2.44 -13.67
C PRO A 40 -7.10 1.04 -13.91
N SER A 41 -6.33 0.15 -14.53
CA SER A 41 -6.78 -1.17 -14.98
C SER A 41 -6.14 -2.34 -14.22
N LEU A 42 -5.49 -2.08 -13.08
CA LEU A 42 -4.79 -3.10 -12.27
C LEU A 42 -5.51 -3.39 -10.94
N PRO A 43 -6.59 -4.20 -10.95
CA PRO A 43 -7.30 -4.55 -9.73
C PRO A 43 -6.49 -5.53 -8.87
N PHE A 44 -6.58 -5.40 -7.55
CA PHE A 44 -6.24 -6.49 -6.63
C PHE A 44 -7.51 -7.28 -6.29
N VAL A 45 -7.83 -8.26 -7.13
CA VAL A 45 -9.06 -9.05 -6.97
C VAL A 45 -8.98 -9.88 -5.68
N LEU A 46 -10.05 -9.79 -4.88
CA LEU A 46 -10.23 -10.56 -3.65
C LEU A 46 -11.11 -11.78 -3.91
N THR A 47 -10.76 -12.93 -3.32
CA THR A 47 -11.64 -14.10 -3.26
C THR A 47 -12.87 -13.80 -2.40
N GLU A 48 -13.92 -14.62 -2.49
CA GLU A 48 -15.10 -14.49 -1.62
C GLU A 48 -14.73 -14.53 -0.12
N GLU A 49 -13.79 -15.41 0.24
CA GLU A 49 -13.25 -15.50 1.61
C GLU A 49 -12.52 -14.23 2.03
N GLU A 50 -11.73 -13.63 1.13
CA GLU A 50 -11.00 -12.38 1.41
C GLU A 50 -11.94 -11.16 1.45
N GLN A 51 -13.02 -11.15 0.67
CA GLN A 51 -14.04 -10.09 0.74
C GLN A 51 -14.72 -10.06 2.11
N ALA A 52 -14.95 -11.22 2.72
CA ALA A 52 -15.48 -11.30 4.09
C ALA A 52 -14.53 -10.71 5.15
N LEU A 53 -13.26 -10.45 4.81
CA LEU A 53 -12.28 -9.80 5.69
C LEU A 53 -12.36 -8.27 5.66
N LEU A 54 -13.21 -7.68 4.82
CA LEU A 54 -13.39 -6.22 4.74
C LEU A 54 -14.31 -5.72 5.86
N ASP A 55 -13.91 -6.02 7.11
CA ASP A 55 -14.66 -5.73 8.32
C ASP A 55 -13.78 -5.02 9.36
N PRO A 56 -14.06 -3.74 9.71
CA PRO A 56 -13.32 -3.00 10.71
C PRO A 56 -13.15 -3.72 12.06
N ARG A 57 -14.07 -4.63 12.46
CA ARG A 57 -13.95 -5.39 13.71
C ARG A 57 -12.68 -6.23 13.79
N LEU A 58 -12.09 -6.56 12.64
CA LEU A 58 -10.87 -7.36 12.54
C LEU A 58 -9.63 -6.54 12.91
N VAL A 59 -9.72 -5.21 13.00
CA VAL A 59 -8.64 -4.35 13.46
C VAL A 59 -8.68 -4.23 14.98
N SER A 60 -7.55 -4.45 15.63
CA SER A 60 -7.41 -4.24 17.07
C SER A 60 -7.77 -2.80 17.45
N PRO A 61 -8.62 -2.55 18.47
CA PRO A 61 -9.03 -1.20 18.88
C PRO A 61 -7.87 -0.27 19.25
N LYS A 62 -6.69 -0.83 19.59
CA LYS A 62 -5.48 -0.09 19.95
C LYS A 62 -4.62 0.28 18.73
N ARG A 63 -5.03 -0.07 17.52
CA ARG A 63 -4.24 0.06 16.28
C ARG A 63 -5.08 0.72 15.19
N LYS A 64 -4.40 1.46 14.31
CA LYS A 64 -5.05 2.06 13.13
C LYS A 64 -5.37 1.03 12.06
N ASN A 65 -4.46 0.08 11.87
CA ASN A 65 -4.42 -0.84 10.74
C ASN A 65 -3.86 -2.20 11.19
N ILE A 66 -4.11 -3.23 10.40
CA ILE A 66 -3.37 -4.50 10.48
C ILE A 66 -2.08 -4.35 9.68
N MET A 67 -0.98 -4.90 10.19
CA MET A 67 0.36 -4.76 9.65
C MET A 67 1.01 -6.13 9.48
N TYR A 68 1.60 -6.38 8.31
CA TYR A 68 2.36 -7.57 7.98
C TYR A 68 3.80 -7.20 7.59
N GLN A 69 4.78 -7.86 8.22
CA GLN A 69 6.21 -7.71 7.92
C GLN A 69 6.64 -8.94 7.12
N ALA A 70 6.81 -8.78 5.80
CA ALA A 70 6.96 -9.93 4.90
C ALA A 70 8.31 -10.65 5.08
N ASP A 71 9.36 -9.94 5.47
CA ASP A 71 10.69 -10.50 5.75
C ASP A 71 10.73 -11.33 7.04
N GLN A 72 9.84 -11.03 7.99
CA GLN A 72 9.73 -11.75 9.26
C GLN A 72 8.57 -12.75 9.30
N GLY A 73 7.70 -12.75 8.28
CA GLY A 73 6.44 -13.51 8.31
C GLY A 73 5.60 -13.17 9.54
N SER A 74 5.61 -11.91 9.98
CA SER A 74 4.96 -11.51 11.24
C SER A 74 3.79 -10.56 11.01
N ILE A 75 2.67 -10.82 11.69
CA ILE A 75 1.45 -10.03 11.60
C ILE A 75 1.07 -9.42 12.94
N LYS A 76 0.60 -8.17 12.93
CA LYS A 76 0.23 -7.40 14.11
C LYS A 76 -1.04 -6.60 13.84
N GLY A 77 -1.81 -6.36 14.89
CA GLY A 77 -2.97 -5.46 14.85
C GLY A 77 -4.29 -6.12 14.44
N ILE A 78 -4.34 -7.45 14.33
CA ILE A 78 -5.60 -8.19 14.27
C ILE A 78 -6.28 -8.16 15.65
N ALA A 79 -7.60 -8.02 15.69
CA ALA A 79 -8.39 -8.08 16.92
C ALA A 79 -8.27 -9.43 17.64
N GLU A 80 -8.30 -9.41 18.97
CA GLU A 80 -8.09 -10.61 19.79
C GLU A 80 -9.19 -11.66 19.56
N ASN A 81 -10.43 -11.20 19.39
CA ASN A 81 -11.62 -12.01 19.15
C ASN A 81 -11.76 -12.54 17.71
N ALA A 82 -10.86 -12.18 16.79
CA ALA A 82 -10.84 -12.79 15.47
C ALA A 82 -10.50 -14.29 15.58
N SER A 83 -11.23 -15.12 14.85
CA SER A 83 -11.03 -16.56 14.73
C SER A 83 -9.66 -16.89 14.14
N ALA A 84 -9.22 -18.14 14.35
CA ALA A 84 -7.99 -18.64 13.75
C ALA A 84 -8.04 -18.60 12.20
N GLN A 85 -9.20 -18.89 11.62
CA GLN A 85 -9.41 -18.86 10.17
C GLN A 85 -9.27 -17.44 9.62
N GLU A 86 -9.90 -16.44 10.24
CA GLU A 86 -9.76 -15.03 9.84
C GLU A 86 -8.31 -14.57 9.95
N LYS A 87 -7.62 -14.91 11.04
CA LYS A 87 -6.20 -14.57 11.23
C LYS A 87 -5.33 -15.12 10.10
N SER A 88 -5.52 -16.39 9.76
CA SER A 88 -4.81 -17.05 8.66
C SER A 88 -5.14 -16.43 7.31
N ALA A 89 -6.41 -16.09 7.06
CA ALA A 89 -6.86 -15.51 5.80
C ALA A 89 -6.31 -14.08 5.61
N ILE A 90 -6.29 -13.26 6.67
CA ILE A 90 -5.68 -11.91 6.65
C ILE A 90 -4.18 -12.00 6.38
N GLU A 91 -3.47 -12.95 7.00
CA GLU A 91 -2.05 -13.15 6.75
C GLU A 91 -1.79 -13.56 5.30
N GLY A 92 -2.59 -14.50 4.76
CA GLY A 92 -2.52 -14.92 3.36
C GLY A 92 -2.76 -13.78 2.38
N LEU A 93 -3.80 -12.97 2.63
CA LEU A 93 -4.13 -11.78 1.84
C LEU A 93 -2.96 -10.78 1.79
N LEU A 94 -2.40 -10.44 2.96
CA LEU A 94 -1.30 -9.49 3.07
C LEU A 94 0.00 -10.04 2.49
N LYS A 95 0.25 -11.34 2.59
CA LYS A 95 1.37 -11.99 1.94
C LYS A 95 1.25 -11.91 0.41
N ARG A 96 0.08 -12.30 -0.13
CA ARG A 96 -0.21 -12.26 -1.58
C ARG A 96 -0.05 -10.86 -2.17
N TYR A 97 -0.57 -9.84 -1.50
CA TYR A 97 -0.41 -8.45 -1.95
C TYR A 97 1.05 -7.99 -1.88
N SER A 98 1.80 -8.39 -0.85
CA SER A 98 3.22 -8.06 -0.74
C SER A 98 4.05 -8.67 -1.87
N GLU A 99 3.80 -9.93 -2.22
CA GLU A 99 4.46 -10.64 -3.31
C GLU A 99 4.12 -10.02 -4.67
N ALA A 100 2.83 -9.76 -4.92
CA ALA A 100 2.37 -9.12 -6.15
C ALA A 100 2.95 -7.71 -6.32
N SER A 101 2.98 -6.90 -5.25
CA SER A 101 3.55 -5.55 -5.25
C SER A 101 5.06 -5.56 -5.52
N TYR A 102 5.80 -6.51 -4.95
CA TYR A 102 7.22 -6.68 -5.21
C TYR A 102 7.46 -7.05 -6.69
N GLN A 103 6.67 -8.00 -7.21
CA GLN A 103 6.76 -8.42 -8.60
C GLN A 103 6.51 -7.24 -9.55
N LEU A 104 5.37 -6.55 -9.40
CA LEU A 104 5.00 -5.39 -10.21
C LEU A 104 6.11 -4.34 -10.23
N LEU A 105 6.61 -3.94 -9.06
CA LEU A 105 7.63 -2.91 -8.96
C LEU A 105 8.95 -3.33 -9.63
N THR A 106 9.34 -4.59 -9.48
CA THR A 106 10.60 -5.09 -10.03
C THR A 106 10.52 -5.44 -11.51
N ASP A 107 9.33 -5.62 -12.06
CA ASP A 107 9.12 -5.74 -13.50
C ASP A 107 9.13 -4.36 -14.17
N LEU A 108 8.43 -3.39 -13.59
CA LEU A 108 8.40 -2.01 -14.11
C LEU A 108 9.74 -1.28 -13.94
N ILE A 109 10.45 -1.54 -12.85
CA ILE A 109 11.73 -0.90 -12.52
C ILE A 109 12.75 -1.98 -12.13
N PRO A 110 13.31 -2.71 -13.11
CA PRO A 110 14.28 -3.78 -12.85
C PRO A 110 15.50 -3.32 -12.05
N GLN A 111 15.85 -2.03 -12.10
CA GLN A 111 16.97 -1.44 -11.36
C GLN A 111 16.76 -1.47 -9.83
N TYR A 112 15.54 -1.69 -9.34
CA TYR A 112 15.21 -1.79 -7.92
C TYR A 112 15.33 -3.23 -7.37
N ARG A 113 15.47 -4.24 -8.24
CA ARG A 113 15.70 -5.64 -7.81
C ARG A 113 16.90 -5.72 -6.87
N GLY A 114 16.73 -6.38 -5.73
CA GLY A 114 17.77 -6.54 -4.70
C GLY A 114 18.08 -5.27 -3.88
N LYS A 115 17.45 -4.12 -4.16
CA LYS A 115 17.62 -2.87 -3.40
C LYS A 115 16.45 -2.57 -2.46
N LEU A 116 15.30 -3.19 -2.71
CA LEU A 116 14.11 -3.10 -1.85
C LEU A 116 14.37 -3.82 -0.53
N HIS A 117 13.98 -3.18 0.58
CA HIS A 117 14.19 -3.73 1.92
C HIS A 117 13.04 -3.34 2.85
N SER A 118 12.93 -4.04 3.97
CA SER A 118 11.95 -3.76 5.03
C SER A 118 10.49 -3.69 4.50
N PRO A 119 10.02 -4.72 3.77
CA PRO A 119 8.67 -4.74 3.21
C PRO A 119 7.63 -4.74 4.34
N MET A 120 6.81 -3.69 4.34
CA MET A 120 5.72 -3.51 5.31
C MET A 120 4.42 -3.38 4.54
N ASN A 121 3.51 -4.33 4.73
CA ASN A 121 2.17 -4.28 4.17
C ASN A 121 1.17 -3.89 5.25
N THR A 122 0.16 -3.09 4.90
CA THR A 122 -0.89 -2.66 5.84
C THR A 122 -2.27 -2.81 5.22
N LEU A 123 -3.17 -3.48 5.93
CA LEU A 123 -4.59 -3.52 5.61
C LEU A 123 -5.30 -2.46 6.47
N ARG A 124 -5.96 -1.51 5.80
CA ARG A 124 -6.67 -0.40 6.42
C ARG A 124 -8.17 -0.58 6.18
N LEU A 125 -8.90 -0.94 7.23
CA LEU A 125 -10.35 -1.24 7.14
C LEU A 125 -11.22 -0.14 7.74
N ASN A 126 -10.68 0.67 8.65
CA ASN A 126 -11.40 1.80 9.23
C ASN A 126 -11.54 2.93 8.20
N ALA A 127 -12.65 3.67 8.28
CA ALA A 127 -12.83 4.84 7.43
C ALA A 127 -11.81 5.94 7.81
N ILE A 128 -11.47 6.78 6.83
CA ILE A 128 -10.40 7.79 7.00
C ILE A 128 -10.78 8.86 8.03
N ASP A 129 -12.06 9.21 8.08
CA ASP A 129 -12.63 10.22 8.98
C ASP A 129 -12.67 9.77 10.44
N GLU A 130 -12.99 8.50 10.70
CA GLU A 130 -13.12 7.92 12.06
C GLU A 130 -11.85 8.05 12.93
N TRP A 131 -10.66 8.09 12.32
CA TRP A 131 -9.39 8.20 13.05
C TRP A 131 -8.81 9.61 13.14
N SER A 132 -9.42 10.59 12.46
CA SER A 132 -8.87 11.94 12.32
C SER A 132 -9.12 12.86 13.52
N ASP A 133 -10.19 12.64 14.28
CA ASP A 133 -10.63 13.55 15.34
C ASP A 133 -9.86 13.41 16.66
N SER A 134 -9.18 12.28 16.87
CA SER A 134 -8.48 11.96 18.13
C SER A 134 -6.98 12.26 18.12
N HIS A 135 -6.45 12.84 17.03
CA HIS A 135 -5.01 12.91 16.76
C HIS A 135 -4.49 14.34 16.64
N SER A 136 -3.25 14.56 17.10
CA SER A 136 -2.58 15.85 16.91
C SER A 136 -2.45 16.18 15.41
N PHE A 137 -2.39 17.45 15.05
CA PHE A 137 -2.27 17.89 13.65
C PHE A 137 -1.09 17.26 12.88
N ARG A 138 -0.06 16.77 13.59
CA ARG A 138 1.10 16.08 12.99
C ARG A 138 0.80 14.64 12.54
N LYS A 139 -0.31 14.07 12.99
CA LYS A 139 -0.77 12.71 12.68
C LYS A 139 -2.08 12.73 11.84
N ASP A 140 -2.45 13.89 11.33
CA ASP A 140 -3.61 14.13 10.48
C ASP A 140 -3.19 14.00 9.00
N ASP A 141 -3.32 12.79 8.46
CA ASP A 141 -2.90 12.45 7.08
C ASP A 141 -3.78 13.14 6.01
N ARG A 142 -4.87 13.84 6.39
CA ARG A 142 -5.66 14.67 5.47
C ARG A 142 -4.90 15.94 5.03
N ARG A 143 -3.86 16.31 5.77
CA ARG A 143 -2.99 17.44 5.44
C ARG A 143 -1.89 16.98 4.50
N LEU A 144 -1.50 17.83 3.56
CA LEU A 144 -0.36 17.55 2.69
C LEU A 144 0.91 17.37 3.53
N HIS A 145 1.59 16.24 3.33
CA HIS A 145 2.81 15.89 4.02
C HIS A 145 3.66 14.94 3.17
N VAL A 146 4.93 14.82 3.53
CA VAL A 146 5.77 13.69 3.14
C VAL A 146 5.87 12.73 4.31
N ASP A 147 5.99 11.44 4.04
CA ASP A 147 6.13 10.43 5.09
C ASP A 147 7.43 10.64 5.87
N ALA A 148 7.29 10.93 7.16
CA ALA A 148 8.39 10.97 8.11
C ALA A 148 7.93 10.38 9.44
N PHE A 149 8.65 9.36 9.92
CA PHE A 149 8.29 8.64 11.14
C PHE A 149 9.31 8.93 12.25
N PRO A 150 8.95 9.62 13.34
CA PRO A 150 9.88 9.94 14.44
C PRO A 150 10.54 8.69 15.05
N SER A 151 9.81 7.58 15.12
CA SER A 151 10.29 6.31 15.67
C SER A 151 11.02 5.43 14.66
N ARG A 152 11.10 5.84 13.38
CA ARG A 152 11.71 5.05 12.31
C ARG A 152 12.49 5.97 11.36
N PRO A 153 13.67 6.47 11.79
CA PRO A 153 14.50 7.34 10.98
C PRO A 153 14.96 6.62 9.69
N LEU A 154 14.93 7.34 8.57
CA LEU A 154 15.25 6.77 7.25
C LEU A 154 16.75 6.73 6.95
N HIS A 155 17.57 7.55 7.62
CA HIS A 155 19.03 7.62 7.38
C HIS A 155 19.41 7.75 5.89
N GLY A 156 18.69 8.60 5.15
CA GLY A 156 18.90 8.80 3.71
C GLY A 156 18.24 7.77 2.79
N ARG A 157 17.61 6.72 3.34
CA ARG A 157 16.84 5.75 2.56
C ARG A 157 15.51 6.35 2.08
N ARG A 158 14.97 5.81 1.00
CA ARG A 158 13.71 6.25 0.40
C ARG A 158 12.55 5.41 0.93
N ILE A 159 11.35 6.00 0.93
CA ILE A 159 10.09 5.26 1.13
C ILE A 159 9.44 5.13 -0.24
N ILE A 160 9.10 3.91 -0.63
CA ILE A 160 8.20 3.62 -1.74
C ILE A 160 6.93 2.99 -1.17
N ARG A 161 5.78 3.39 -1.71
CA ARG A 161 4.47 2.83 -1.33
C ARG A 161 3.69 2.46 -2.57
N ILE A 162 2.95 1.36 -2.46
CA ILE A 162 2.01 0.89 -3.47
C ILE A 162 0.66 0.78 -2.77
N PHE A 163 -0.34 1.43 -3.35
CA PHE A 163 -1.69 1.47 -2.81
C PHE A 163 -2.65 0.79 -3.79
N ASN A 164 -3.61 0.05 -3.26
CA ASN A 164 -4.71 -0.50 -4.03
C ASN A 164 -6.00 -0.27 -3.25
N ASN A 165 -7.00 0.31 -3.91
CA ASN A 165 -8.32 0.48 -3.34
C ASN A 165 -9.11 -0.82 -3.55
N ILE A 166 -9.44 -1.49 -2.44
CA ILE A 166 -10.18 -2.75 -2.44
C ILE A 166 -11.61 -2.57 -1.91
N ASN A 167 -12.16 -1.35 -1.94
CA ASN A 167 -13.55 -1.08 -1.56
C ASN A 167 -14.51 -1.86 -2.49
N PRO A 168 -15.37 -2.76 -1.97
CA PRO A 168 -16.28 -3.54 -2.79
C PRO A 168 -17.41 -2.70 -3.41
N ASN A 169 -17.58 -1.44 -2.97
CA ASN A 169 -18.68 -0.57 -3.38
C ASN A 169 -18.29 0.54 -4.39
N GLY A 170 -17.03 0.57 -4.84
CA GLY A 170 -16.51 1.65 -5.70
C GLY A 170 -16.32 2.98 -4.98
#